data_AF-A0A954UM72-F1
#
_entry.id   AF-A0A954UM72-F1
#
_cell.length_a   1.000
_cell.length_b   1.000
_cell.length_c   1.000
_cell.angle_alpha   90.00
_cell.angle_beta   90.00
_cell.angle_gamma   90.00
#
_symmetry.space_group_name_H-M   'P 1'
#
loop_
_entity.id
_entity.type
_entity.pdbx_description
1 polymer ?
#
loop_
_entity_poly.entity_id
_entity_poly.type
_entity_poly.pdbx_seq_one_letter_code
_entity_poly.pdbx_strand_id
1 'polypeptide(L)'
;MSNGKPAYSSGNDQPAKSVRDTGGAGDPLLDAIVQETLAGKDPLAEEELADLRAVAARYPGAELTLEPIGVEIIERLLQRRLPAVKPSTHLSRQMAETIAQTLFDHPETRSRLDDLWRQVCEPVEP
;
A
#
# COMPACT_ATOMS: atom_id res chain seq x y z
N MET A 1 -3.29 -72.81 28.96
CA MET A 1 -3.90 -72.36 27.69
C MET A 1 -3.57 -70.90 27.54
N SER A 2 -2.55 -70.58 26.74
CA SER A 2 -1.99 -69.22 26.61
C SER A 2 -2.60 -68.52 25.41
N ASN A 3 -3.23 -67.35 25.62
CA ASN A 3 -3.76 -66.52 24.56
C ASN A 3 -2.86 -65.29 24.31
N GLY A 4 -2.44 -65.13 23.06
CA GLY A 4 -2.43 -63.85 22.34
C GLY A 4 -1.30 -62.86 22.59
N LYS A 5 -0.21 -62.98 21.82
CA LYS A 5 0.70 -61.86 21.44
C LYS A 5 0.29 -61.33 20.04
N PRO A 6 0.83 -60.18 19.57
CA PRO A 6 0.05 -59.02 19.11
C PRO A 6 -0.18 -58.98 17.59
N ALA A 7 -1.23 -58.29 17.16
CA ALA A 7 -1.40 -57.90 15.75
C ALA A 7 -0.87 -56.47 15.56
N TYR A 8 0.30 -56.35 14.94
CA TYR A 8 0.72 -55.12 14.27
C TYR A 8 -0.04 -55.03 12.94
N SER A 9 -0.99 -54.10 12.85
CA SER A 9 -1.66 -53.77 11.58
C SER A 9 -0.79 -52.76 10.84
N SER A 10 -0.09 -53.25 9.83
CA SER A 10 0.68 -52.48 8.85
C SER A 10 -0.22 -52.20 7.65
N GLY A 11 -0.37 -50.94 7.26
CA GLY A 11 -1.14 -50.57 6.07
C GLY A 11 -1.61 -49.12 6.07
N ASN A 12 -0.70 -48.17 6.28
CA ASN A 12 -0.98 -46.77 6.02
C ASN A 12 -0.43 -46.44 4.61
N ASP A 13 -1.13 -46.94 3.59
CA ASP A 13 -0.92 -46.59 2.18
C ASP A 13 -1.53 -45.20 1.93
N GLN A 14 -0.82 -44.16 2.38
CA GLN A 14 -1.03 -42.82 1.87
C GLN A 14 -0.24 -42.70 0.58
N PRO A 15 -0.87 -42.47 -0.59
CA PRO A 15 -0.12 -42.11 -1.78
C PRO A 15 0.56 -40.76 -1.51
N ALA A 16 1.90 -40.81 -1.52
CA ALA A 16 2.76 -39.66 -1.46
C ALA A 16 2.30 -38.64 -2.51
N LYS A 17 1.94 -37.43 -2.04
CA LYS A 17 1.70 -36.27 -2.88
C LYS A 17 2.95 -36.03 -3.73
N SER A 18 2.91 -36.45 -4.98
CA SER A 18 3.90 -36.10 -5.99
C SER A 18 3.68 -34.65 -6.39
N VAL A 19 4.14 -33.72 -5.54
CA VAL A 19 4.27 -32.31 -5.89
C VAL A 19 5.60 -32.17 -6.62
N ARG A 20 5.57 -32.45 -7.92
CA ARG A 20 6.63 -32.08 -8.86
C ARG A 20 5.99 -31.69 -10.17
N ASP A 21 5.62 -30.42 -10.28
CA ASP A 21 5.74 -29.65 -11.50
C ASP A 21 5.70 -28.14 -11.18
N THR A 22 6.79 -27.61 -10.62
CA THR A 22 7.02 -26.15 -10.58
C THR A 22 7.84 -25.75 -11.80
N GLY A 23 7.24 -25.96 -12.97
CA GLY A 23 7.71 -25.44 -14.24
C GLY A 23 7.02 -24.12 -14.56
N GLY A 24 7.72 -23.01 -14.33
CA GLY A 24 7.68 -21.81 -15.18
C GLY A 24 6.31 -21.24 -15.62
N ALA A 25 5.36 -21.08 -14.71
CA ALA A 25 4.29 -20.10 -14.88
C ALA A 25 4.21 -19.32 -13.58
N GLY A 26 4.57 -18.05 -13.61
CA GLY A 26 4.22 -17.12 -12.52
C GLY A 26 2.74 -17.29 -12.23
N ASP A 27 2.38 -17.39 -10.95
CA ASP A 27 0.98 -17.47 -10.55
C ASP A 27 0.27 -16.28 -11.21
N PRO A 28 -0.67 -16.52 -12.15
CA PRO A 28 -1.31 -15.44 -12.88
C PRO A 28 -2.05 -14.48 -11.94
N LEU A 29 -2.39 -14.93 -10.73
CA LEU A 29 -2.92 -14.09 -9.67
C LEU A 29 -1.85 -13.17 -9.08
N LEU A 30 -0.63 -13.68 -8.82
CA LEU A 30 0.47 -12.84 -8.33
C LEU A 30 0.90 -11.84 -9.40
N ASP A 31 0.98 -12.24 -10.66
CA ASP A 31 1.27 -11.32 -11.76
C ASP A 31 0.16 -10.29 -11.92
N ALA A 32 -1.12 -10.67 -11.79
CA ALA A 32 -2.23 -9.72 -11.81
C ALA A 32 -2.18 -8.73 -10.64
N ILE A 33 -1.92 -9.19 -9.42
CA ILE A 33 -1.79 -8.34 -8.23
C ILE A 33 -0.59 -7.41 -8.37
N VAL A 34 0.55 -7.89 -8.89
CA VAL A 34 1.73 -7.08 -9.14
C VAL A 34 1.45 -6.05 -10.24
N GLN A 35 0.81 -6.45 -11.35
CA GLN A 35 0.42 -5.52 -12.42
C GLN A 35 -0.60 -4.49 -11.94
N GLU A 36 -1.56 -4.87 -11.10
CA GLU A 36 -2.54 -3.95 -10.49
C GLU A 36 -1.87 -2.97 -9.52
N THR A 37 -0.93 -3.47 -8.71
CA THR A 37 -0.12 -2.65 -7.79
C THR A 37 0.80 -1.69 -8.55
N LEU A 38 1.43 -2.15 -9.63
CA LEU A 38 2.30 -1.35 -10.50
C LEU A 38 1.49 -0.35 -11.35
N ALA A 39 0.27 -0.72 -11.75
CA ALA A 39 -0.64 0.16 -12.46
C ALA A 39 -1.16 1.31 -11.57
N GLY A 40 -1.02 1.21 -10.24
CA GLY A 40 -1.20 2.32 -9.29
C GLY A 40 -2.53 3.06 -9.50
N LYS A 41 -3.61 2.31 -9.75
CA LYS A 41 -4.79 2.80 -10.46
C LYS A 41 -6.03 2.96 -9.59
N ASP A 42 -5.86 3.13 -8.29
CA ASP A 42 -6.95 3.69 -7.47
C ASP A 42 -6.84 5.21 -7.51
N PRO A 43 -7.62 5.90 -8.38
CA PRO A 43 -7.71 7.34 -8.31
C PRO A 43 -8.11 7.76 -6.90
N LEU A 44 -7.61 8.92 -6.46
CA LEU A 44 -8.05 9.50 -5.20
C LEU A 44 -9.56 9.75 -5.26
N ALA A 45 -10.26 9.35 -4.20
CA ALA A 45 -11.68 9.66 -4.05
C ALA A 45 -11.87 11.18 -3.96
N GLU A 46 -13.05 11.70 -4.32
CA GLU A 46 -13.31 13.15 -4.30
C GLU A 46 -13.10 13.74 -2.91
N GLU A 47 -13.41 12.99 -1.85
CA GLU A 47 -13.17 13.44 -0.49
C GLU A 47 -11.67 13.49 -0.13
N GLU A 48 -10.86 12.61 -0.69
CA GLU A 48 -9.40 12.67 -0.54
C GLU A 48 -8.85 13.90 -1.25
N LEU A 49 -9.32 14.17 -2.47
CA LEU A 49 -8.97 15.39 -3.20
C LEU A 49 -9.41 16.65 -2.45
N ALA A 50 -10.59 16.65 -1.83
CA ALA A 50 -11.06 17.76 -1.01
C ALA A 50 -10.14 17.99 0.21
N ASP A 51 -9.71 16.93 0.90
CA ASP A 51 -8.77 17.02 2.02
C ASP A 51 -7.41 17.57 1.56
N LEU A 52 -6.93 17.17 0.38
CA LEU A 52 -5.68 17.69 -0.20
C LEU A 52 -5.79 19.15 -0.66
N ARG A 53 -6.92 19.55 -1.25
CA ARG A 53 -7.20 20.96 -1.57
C ARG A 53 -7.22 21.83 -0.32
N ALA A 54 -7.68 21.30 0.81
CA ALA A 54 -7.60 22.00 2.10
C ALA A 54 -6.16 22.14 2.63
N VAL A 55 -5.22 21.29 2.21
CA VAL A 55 -3.77 21.49 2.44
C VAL A 55 -3.26 22.58 1.49
N ALA A 56 -3.55 22.49 0.20
CA ALA A 56 -3.15 23.48 -0.81
C ALA A 56 -3.60 24.91 -0.45
N ALA A 57 -4.83 25.05 0.06
CA ALA A 57 -5.36 26.34 0.51
C ALA A 57 -4.54 27.00 1.64
N ARG A 58 -3.77 26.22 2.41
CA ARG A 58 -2.88 26.74 3.47
C ARG A 58 -1.52 27.18 2.96
N TYR A 59 -1.14 26.77 1.75
CA TYR A 59 0.15 27.09 1.12
C TYR A 59 -0.06 27.67 -0.29
N PRO A 60 -0.71 28.84 -0.42
CA PRO A 60 -1.05 29.41 -1.72
C PRO A 60 0.23 29.75 -2.53
N GLY A 61 0.31 29.21 -3.74
CA GLY A 61 1.44 29.44 -4.65
C GLY A 61 2.75 28.77 -4.23
N ALA A 62 2.74 27.92 -3.22
CA ALA A 62 3.93 27.19 -2.80
C ALA A 62 4.23 26.03 -3.75
N GLU A 63 5.52 25.80 -4.01
CA GLU A 63 5.98 24.57 -4.65
C GLU A 63 5.89 23.39 -3.67
N LEU A 64 5.76 22.18 -4.20
CA LEU A 64 5.77 20.98 -3.38
C LEU A 64 7.17 20.77 -2.76
N THR A 65 7.24 20.84 -1.43
CA THR A 65 8.43 20.51 -0.65
C THR A 65 8.16 19.31 0.25
N LEU A 66 9.22 18.59 0.65
CA LEU A 66 9.10 17.46 1.56
C LEU A 66 8.38 17.89 2.85
N GLU A 67 8.87 18.96 3.45
CA GLU A 67 8.24 19.63 4.58
C GLU A 67 7.98 21.11 4.27
N PRO A 68 6.85 21.68 4.73
CA PRO A 68 5.79 21.01 5.47
C PRO A 68 4.79 20.22 4.59
N ILE A 69 4.77 20.48 3.29
CA ILE A 69 3.66 20.10 2.40
C ILE A 69 3.58 18.58 2.18
N GLY A 70 4.70 17.94 1.79
CA GLY A 70 4.74 16.51 1.49
C GLY A 70 4.32 15.65 2.67
N VAL A 71 4.84 15.93 3.86
CA VAL A 71 4.43 15.25 5.11
C VAL A 71 2.95 15.44 5.38
N GLU A 72 2.43 16.66 5.22
CA GLU A 72 1.02 16.93 5.50
C GLU A 72 0.08 16.22 4.52
N ILE A 73 0.41 16.15 3.24
CA ILE A 73 -0.34 15.38 2.23
C ILE A 73 -0.43 13.91 2.65
N ILE A 74 0.72 13.30 2.97
CA ILE A 74 0.76 11.89 3.36
C ILE A 74 0.01 11.65 4.66
N GLU A 75 0.12 12.55 5.63
CA GLU A 75 -0.62 12.45 6.88
C GLU A 75 -2.14 12.41 6.63
N ARG A 76 -2.67 13.28 5.75
CA ARG A 76 -4.10 13.29 5.40
C ARG A 76 -4.54 11.99 4.72
N LEU A 77 -3.76 11.50 3.78
CA LEU A 77 -4.05 10.24 3.08
C LEU A 77 -4.00 9.04 4.04
N LEU A 78 -3.03 8.99 4.94
CA LEU A 78 -2.93 7.94 5.95
C LEU A 78 -4.13 7.96 6.91
N GLN A 79 -4.53 9.14 7.39
CA GLN A 79 -5.71 9.27 8.26
C GLN A 79 -7.00 8.79 7.58
N ARG A 80 -7.12 9.03 6.27
CA ARG A 80 -8.28 8.62 5.49
C ARG A 80 -8.32 7.13 5.20
N ARG A 81 -7.21 6.59 4.66
CA ARG A 81 -7.13 5.19 4.20
C ARG A 81 -6.87 4.20 5.33
N LEU A 82 -6.28 4.65 6.42
CA LEU A 82 -5.95 3.84 7.59
C LEU A 82 -6.49 4.51 8.86
N PRO A 83 -7.82 4.56 9.06
CA PRO A 83 -8.44 5.21 10.23
C PRO A 83 -8.05 4.54 11.57
N ALA A 84 -7.50 3.32 11.53
CA ALA A 84 -6.90 2.66 12.70
C ALA A 84 -5.62 3.36 13.19
N VAL A 85 -4.93 4.10 12.32
CA VAL A 85 -3.81 4.97 12.69
C VAL A 85 -4.41 6.20 13.37
N LYS A 86 -4.26 6.28 14.69
CA LYS A 86 -4.82 7.40 15.46
C LYS A 86 -4.19 8.73 14.99
N PRO A 87 -4.99 9.68 14.46
CA PRO A 87 -4.52 11.02 14.17
C PRO A 87 -4.03 11.62 15.49
N SER A 88 -2.88 12.29 15.50
CA SER A 88 -2.18 12.87 16.67
C SER A 88 -1.21 11.99 17.47
N THR A 89 -0.93 10.76 17.04
CA THR A 89 0.21 10.03 17.62
C THR A 89 1.52 10.50 16.99
N HIS A 90 2.59 10.67 17.81
CA HIS A 90 3.94 10.90 17.31
C HIS A 90 4.35 9.87 16.24
N LEU A 91 3.89 8.62 16.41
CA LEU A 91 4.09 7.54 15.47
C LEU A 91 3.44 7.82 14.10
N SER A 92 2.20 8.31 14.05
CA SER A 92 1.53 8.65 12.78
C SER A 92 2.32 9.70 11.99
N ARG A 93 2.85 10.71 12.69
CA ARG A 93 3.66 11.75 12.07
C ARG A 93 4.99 11.20 11.55
N GLN A 94 5.71 10.41 12.35
CA GLN A 94 6.94 9.75 11.91
C GLN A 94 6.73 8.82 10.71
N MET A 95 5.60 8.12 10.66
CA MET A 95 5.22 7.31 9.50
C MET A 95 5.02 8.20 8.27
N ALA A 96 4.29 9.31 8.40
CA ALA A 96 4.09 10.25 7.31
C ALA A 96 5.41 10.85 6.80
N GLU A 97 6.30 11.25 7.71
CA GLU A 97 7.65 11.74 7.40
C GLU A 97 8.47 10.70 6.63
N THR A 98 8.49 9.45 7.10
CA THR A 98 9.23 8.36 6.46
C THR A 98 8.71 8.05 5.06
N ILE A 99 7.38 8.00 4.90
CA ILE A 99 6.74 7.75 3.61
C ILE A 99 6.98 8.92 2.67
N ALA A 100 6.81 10.15 3.13
CA ALA A 100 7.07 11.34 2.33
C ALA A 100 8.53 11.37 1.85
N GLN A 101 9.50 11.11 2.74
CA GLN A 101 10.92 11.03 2.39
C GLN A 101 11.15 9.99 1.29
N THR A 102 10.60 8.79 1.47
CA THR A 102 10.73 7.69 0.49
C THR A 102 10.17 8.10 -0.88
N LEU A 103 9.01 8.75 -0.91
CA LEU A 103 8.40 9.20 -2.16
C LEU A 103 9.17 10.36 -2.83
N PHE A 104 9.85 11.21 -2.06
CA PHE A 104 10.69 12.30 -2.57
C PHE A 104 12.05 11.82 -3.07
N ASP A 105 12.61 10.76 -2.47
CA ASP A 105 13.89 10.18 -2.87
C ASP A 105 13.80 9.41 -4.20
N HIS A 106 12.60 8.96 -4.57
CA HIS A 106 12.34 8.30 -5.84
C HIS A 106 11.80 9.30 -6.88
N PRO A 107 12.49 9.48 -8.03
CA PRO A 107 12.16 10.53 -8.99
C PRO A 107 10.78 10.34 -9.64
N GLU A 108 10.36 9.10 -9.87
CA GLU A 108 9.05 8.79 -10.48
C GLU A 108 7.89 9.14 -9.54
N THR A 109 8.00 8.78 -8.26
CA THR A 109 6.97 9.11 -7.26
C THR A 109 6.96 10.58 -6.93
N ARG A 110 8.13 11.23 -6.91
CA ARG A 110 8.22 12.69 -6.77
C ARG A 110 7.50 13.41 -7.90
N SER A 111 7.74 13.02 -9.15
CA SER A 111 7.03 13.61 -10.31
C SER A 111 5.51 13.46 -10.19
N ARG A 112 5.03 12.28 -9.77
CA ARG A 112 3.59 12.05 -9.55
C ARG A 112 3.02 12.91 -8.44
N LEU A 113 3.77 13.12 -7.35
CA LEU A 113 3.37 14.00 -6.27
C LEU A 113 3.35 15.46 -6.73
N ASP A 114 4.32 15.90 -7.52
CA ASP A 114 4.35 17.25 -8.12
C ASP A 114 3.12 17.48 -9.02
N ASP A 115 2.76 16.50 -9.85
CA ASP A 115 1.58 16.57 -10.72
C ASP A 115 0.28 16.60 -9.91
N LEU A 116 0.18 15.76 -8.87
CA LEU A 116 -0.94 15.80 -7.93
C LEU A 116 -1.05 17.16 -7.24
N TRP A 117 0.08 17.72 -6.77
CA TRP A 117 0.10 19.02 -6.10
C TRP A 117 -0.39 20.15 -7.00
N ARG A 118 0.06 20.17 -8.26
CA ARG A 118 -0.45 21.12 -9.26
C ARG A 118 -1.95 20.98 -9.45
N GLN A 119 -2.45 19.75 -9.58
CA GLN A 119 -3.88 19.50 -9.77
C GLN A 119 -4.73 19.99 -8.59
N VAL A 120 -4.26 19.86 -7.35
CA VAL A 120 -5.00 20.34 -6.16
C VAL A 120 -4.83 21.84 -5.90
N CYS A 121 -3.77 22.46 -6.44
CA CYS A 121 -3.57 23.90 -6.41
C CYS A 121 -4.33 24.64 -7.51
N GLU A 122 -4.61 23.99 -8.64
CA GLU A 122 -5.44 24.58 -9.70
C GLU A 122 -6.87 24.81 -9.19
N PRO A 123 -7.41 26.03 -9.34
CA PRO A 123 -8.80 26.28 -9.01
C PRO A 123 -9.67 25.44 -9.94
N VAL A 124 -10.52 24.58 -9.36
CA VAL A 124 -11.58 23.91 -10.11
C VAL A 124 -12.51 25.02 -10.61
N GLU A 125 -12.39 25.39 -11.89
CA GLU A 125 -13.33 26.31 -12.52
C GLU A 125 -14.75 25.72 -12.38
N PRO A 126 -15.74 26.54 -11.94
CA PRO A 126 -17.09 26.08 -11.65
C PRO A 126 -17.90 25.66 -12.88
#